data_AF-A0A402CZJ9-F1
#
_entry.id   AF-A0A402CZJ9-F1
#
_cell.length_a   1.000
_cell.length_b   1.000
_cell.length_c   1.000
_cell.angle_alpha   90.00
_cell.angle_beta   90.00
_cell.angle_gamma   90.00
#
_symmetry.space_group_name_H-M   'P 1'
#
loop_
_entity.id
_entity.type
_entity.pdbx_description
1 polymer ?
#
loop_
_entity_poly.entity_id
_entity_poly.type
_entity_poly.pdbx_seq_one_letter_code
_entity_poly.pdbx_strand_id
1 'polypeptide(L)'
;MNSTFAKWFWRIYLLAAIINTAVWLWCRFPWGLVVIAVAALMRLRTVIQQQRQRQNDGYWLEFLSAGVLRGDDNQFAVVYHEGEKQHFFQGRKSNGSAPDILTVPSQLVWRLQTPQWMAERRELILERIQRELEQRKKGRQMRIVEEDKE
;
A
#
# COMPACT_ATOMS: atom_id res chain seq x y z
N MET A 1 -63.28 -36.59 -30.83
CA MET A 1 -62.79 -35.65 -29.79
C MET A 1 -62.66 -34.27 -30.41
N ASN A 2 -63.30 -33.25 -29.83
CA ASN A 2 -63.44 -31.91 -30.42
C ASN A 2 -62.10 -31.16 -30.49
N SER A 3 -61.68 -30.75 -31.68
CA SER A 3 -60.40 -30.05 -31.94
C SER A 3 -60.25 -28.74 -31.15
N THR A 4 -61.35 -28.15 -30.71
CA THR A 4 -61.42 -26.94 -29.88
C THR A 4 -60.89 -27.17 -28.46
N PHE A 5 -61.18 -28.33 -27.86
CA PHE A 5 -60.71 -28.67 -26.51
C PHE A 5 -59.20 -28.90 -26.50
N ALA A 6 -58.68 -29.61 -27.50
CA ALA A 6 -57.25 -29.83 -27.65
C ALA A 6 -56.46 -28.52 -27.84
N LYS A 7 -57.00 -27.57 -28.62
CA LYS A 7 -56.40 -26.23 -28.80
C LYS A 7 -56.40 -25.41 -27.51
N TRP A 8 -57.47 -25.48 -26.72
CA TRP A 8 -57.57 -24.77 -25.45
C TRP A 8 -56.61 -25.36 -24.40
N PHE A 9 -56.55 -26.68 -24.29
CA PHE A 9 -55.64 -27.39 -23.39
C PHE A 9 -54.17 -27.06 -23.69
N TRP A 10 -53.78 -27.09 -24.98
CA TRP A 10 -52.42 -26.74 -25.39
C TRP A 10 -52.02 -25.31 -25.06
N ARG A 11 -52.95 -24.35 -25.14
CA ARG A 11 -52.68 -22.95 -24.77
C ARG A 11 -52.42 -22.79 -23.28
N ILE A 12 -53.18 -23.48 -22.44
CA ILE A 12 -52.98 -23.47 -20.97
C ILE A 12 -51.68 -24.14 -20.60
N TYR A 13 -51.37 -25.28 -21.21
CA TYR A 13 -50.11 -25.98 -20.99
C TYR A 13 -48.90 -25.11 -21.36
N LEU A 14 -48.96 -24.41 -22.50
CA LEU A 14 -47.89 -23.53 -22.96
C LEU A 14 -47.73 -22.30 -22.04
N LEU A 15 -48.83 -21.72 -21.56
CA LEU A 15 -48.81 -20.64 -20.57
C LEU A 15 -48.18 -21.09 -19.24
N ALA A 16 -48.57 -22.28 -18.74
CA ALA A 16 -48.01 -22.84 -17.52
C ALA A 16 -46.50 -23.11 -17.64
N ALA A 17 -46.05 -23.60 -18.80
CA ALA A 17 -44.62 -23.82 -19.07
C ALA A 17 -43.83 -22.50 -19.07
N ILE A 18 -44.36 -21.44 -19.71
CA ILE A 18 -43.72 -20.12 -19.73
C ILE A 18 -43.61 -19.54 -18.31
N ILE A 19 -44.70 -19.58 -17.53
CA ILE A 19 -44.71 -19.10 -16.14
C ILE A 19 -43.68 -19.87 -15.30
N ASN A 20 -43.62 -21.19 -15.43
CA ASN A 20 -42.67 -22.01 -14.68
C ASN A 20 -41.22 -21.65 -15.02
N THR A 21 -40.90 -21.45 -16.30
CA THR A 21 -39.55 -21.02 -16.72
C THR A 21 -39.21 -19.61 -16.24
N ALA A 22 -40.17 -18.68 -16.26
CA ALA A 22 -39.97 -17.31 -15.78
C ALA A 22 -39.71 -17.27 -14.27
N VAL A 23 -40.47 -18.04 -13.48
CA VAL A 23 -40.26 -18.18 -12.03
C VAL A 23 -38.89 -18.80 -11.75
N TRP A 24 -38.51 -19.85 -12.49
CA TRP A 24 -37.21 -20.49 -12.34
C TRP A 24 -36.04 -19.54 -12.62
N LEU A 25 -36.14 -18.71 -13.67
CA LEU A 25 -35.17 -17.67 -14.00
C LEU A 25 -35.11 -16.58 -12.91
N TRP A 26 -36.27 -16.12 -12.42
CA TRP A 26 -36.36 -15.12 -11.36
C TRP A 26 -35.77 -15.57 -10.02
N CYS A 27 -35.82 -16.87 -9.71
CA CYS A 27 -35.15 -17.39 -8.53
C CYS A 27 -33.63 -17.46 -8.68
N ARG A 28 -33.10 -17.66 -9.91
CA ARG A 28 -31.67 -17.93 -10.16
C ARG A 28 -30.84 -16.67 -10.41
N PHE A 29 -31.43 -15.66 -11.06
CA PHE A 29 -30.78 -14.37 -11.33
C PHE A 29 -30.29 -13.62 -10.08
N PRO A 30 -31.08 -13.43 -9.02
CA PRO A 30 -30.63 -12.72 -7.83
C PRO A 30 -29.51 -13.48 -7.11
N TRP A 31 -29.53 -14.82 -7.12
CA TRP A 31 -28.44 -15.64 -6.58
C TRP A 31 -27.12 -15.43 -7.33
N GLY A 32 -27.15 -15.34 -8.66
CA GLY A 32 -25.96 -15.03 -9.46
C GLY A 32 -25.34 -13.67 -9.09
N LEU A 33 -26.19 -12.65 -8.90
CA LEU A 33 -25.74 -11.31 -8.48
C LEU A 33 -25.16 -11.32 -7.07
N VAL A 34 -25.75 -12.06 -6.13
CA VAL A 34 -25.23 -12.21 -4.76
C VAL A 34 -23.85 -12.87 -4.76
N VAL A 35 -23.65 -13.94 -5.53
CA VAL A 35 -22.34 -14.62 -5.60
C VAL A 35 -21.26 -13.71 -6.18
N ILE A 36 -21.58 -12.93 -7.24
CA ILE A 36 -20.65 -11.96 -7.83
C ILE A 36 -20.31 -10.85 -6.82
N ALA A 37 -21.31 -10.31 -6.11
CA ALA A 37 -21.10 -9.27 -5.11
C ALA A 37 -20.23 -9.78 -3.94
N VAL A 38 -20.47 -11.00 -3.46
CA VAL A 38 -19.65 -11.62 -2.41
C VAL A 38 -18.22 -11.88 -2.88
N ALA A 39 -18.03 -12.40 -4.09
CA ALA A 39 -16.69 -12.61 -4.65
C ALA A 39 -15.93 -11.28 -4.83
N ALA A 40 -16.62 -10.21 -5.24
CA ALA A 40 -16.04 -8.87 -5.33
C ALA A 40 -15.64 -8.33 -3.96
N LEU A 41 -16.50 -8.47 -2.94
CA LEU A 41 -16.22 -8.10 -1.54
C LEU A 41 -15.02 -8.86 -0.97
N MET A 42 -14.92 -10.16 -1.21
CA MET A 42 -13.77 -10.97 -0.78
C MET A 42 -12.48 -10.49 -1.44
N ARG A 43 -12.50 -10.24 -2.76
CA ARG A 43 -11.34 -9.70 -3.48
C ARG A 43 -10.93 -8.32 -2.95
N LEU A 44 -11.90 -7.45 -2.69
CA LEU A 44 -11.64 -6.13 -2.12
C LEU A 44 -10.95 -6.24 -0.76
N ARG A 45 -11.45 -7.14 0.10
CA ARG A 45 -10.88 -7.40 1.42
C ARG A 45 -9.45 -7.95 1.31
N THR A 46 -9.18 -8.87 0.38
CA THR A 46 -7.82 -9.38 0.14
C THR A 46 -6.88 -8.31 -0.39
N VAL A 47 -7.34 -7.41 -1.26
CA VAL A 47 -6.52 -6.29 -1.77
C VAL A 47 -6.23 -5.29 -0.67
N ILE A 48 -7.22 -4.94 0.16
CA ILE A 48 -7.03 -4.05 1.32
C ILE A 48 -6.11 -4.69 2.36
N GLN A 49 -6.26 -5.99 2.63
CA GLN A 49 -5.36 -6.72 3.52
C GLN A 49 -3.95 -6.79 2.94
N GLN A 50 -3.78 -7.07 1.65
CA GLN A 50 -2.46 -7.04 1.01
C GLN A 50 -1.85 -5.64 0.98
N GLN A 51 -2.66 -4.57 0.86
CA GLN A 51 -2.17 -3.19 0.96
C GLN A 51 -1.75 -2.85 2.39
N ARG A 52 -2.56 -3.19 3.40
CA ARG A 52 -2.18 -3.01 4.81
C ARG A 52 -0.97 -3.85 5.20
N GLN A 53 -0.88 -5.07 4.67
CA GLN A 53 0.25 -5.95 4.90
C GLN A 53 1.49 -5.47 4.14
N ARG A 54 1.36 -4.86 2.96
CA ARG A 54 2.48 -4.11 2.33
C ARG A 54 2.83 -2.82 3.07
N GLN A 55 1.91 -2.21 3.81
CA GLN A 55 2.20 -1.13 4.75
C GLN A 55 2.80 -1.63 6.07
N ASN A 56 2.71 -2.93 6.40
CA ASN A 56 3.27 -3.50 7.63
C ASN A 56 4.46 -4.45 7.40
N ASP A 57 4.68 -4.91 6.18
CA ASP A 57 5.79 -5.78 5.75
C ASP A 57 6.60 -5.13 4.61
N GLY A 58 6.26 -3.89 4.23
CA GLY A 58 7.02 -3.08 3.30
C GLY A 58 7.94 -2.16 4.08
N TYR A 59 9.16 -1.99 3.58
CA TYR A 59 10.07 -0.98 4.07
C TYR A 59 9.81 0.27 3.23
N TRP A 60 9.72 1.44 3.85
CA TRP A 60 9.63 2.70 3.10
C TRP A 60 10.31 3.85 3.84
N LEU A 61 10.59 4.90 3.08
CA LEU A 61 11.19 6.14 3.56
C LEU A 61 10.17 7.28 3.50
N GLU A 62 9.97 7.95 4.62
CA GLU A 62 9.18 9.19 4.71
C GLU A 62 10.09 10.39 4.90
N PHE A 63 9.79 11.50 4.22
CA PHE A 63 10.59 12.73 4.30
C PHE A 63 9.79 13.80 5.03
N LEU A 64 10.27 14.23 6.20
CA LEU A 64 9.64 15.28 7.00
C LEU A 64 10.32 16.63 6.74
N SER A 65 9.51 17.68 6.64
CA SER A 65 9.99 19.06 6.42
C SER A 65 10.43 19.72 7.75
N ALA A 66 11.26 20.76 7.63
CA ALA A 66 11.83 21.54 8.74
C ALA A 66 10.78 22.02 9.77
N GLY A 67 9.54 22.26 9.36
CA GLY A 67 8.48 22.75 10.26
C GLY A 67 7.79 21.66 11.09
N VAL A 68 7.95 20.38 10.76
CA VAL A 68 7.29 19.27 11.47
C VAL A 68 8.11 18.81 12.67
N LEU A 69 9.44 18.95 12.60
CA LEU A 69 10.35 18.68 13.70
C LEU A 69 10.85 20.02 14.26
N ARG A 70 11.09 20.13 15.56
CA ARG A 70 11.67 21.33 16.19
C ARG A 70 13.16 21.50 15.81
N GLY A 71 13.45 21.65 14.52
CA GLY A 71 14.77 21.89 13.98
C GLY A 71 14.89 23.29 13.37
N ASP A 72 16.12 23.72 13.08
CA ASP A 72 16.35 24.96 12.32
C ASP A 72 15.70 24.88 10.94
N ASP A 73 15.40 26.04 10.32
CA ASP A 73 14.73 26.16 9.02
C ASP A 73 15.40 25.36 7.87
N ASN A 74 16.67 25.00 8.04
CA ASN A 74 17.47 24.23 7.10
C ASN A 74 17.61 22.74 7.46
N GLN A 75 16.74 22.18 8.29
CA GLN A 75 16.80 20.76 8.65
C GLN A 75 15.67 19.96 7.98
N PHE A 76 15.88 18.68 7.76
CA PHE A 76 14.86 17.72 7.35
C PHE A 76 15.07 16.40 8.09
N ALA A 77 14.09 15.51 8.05
CA ALA A 77 14.30 14.16 8.54
C ALA A 77 13.84 13.12 7.54
N VAL A 78 14.51 11.98 7.59
CA VAL A 78 14.17 10.78 6.87
C VAL A 78 13.74 9.75 7.90
N VAL A 79 12.50 9.29 7.80
CA VAL A 79 11.97 8.22 8.66
C VAL A 79 12.10 6.91 7.91
N TYR A 80 12.75 5.93 8.52
CA TYR A 80 12.87 4.57 8.01
C TYR A 80 11.95 3.66 8.78
N HIS A 81 11.13 2.90 8.05
CA HIS A 81 10.20 1.93 8.63
C HIS A 81 10.58 0.49 8.23
N GLU A 82 10.52 -0.42 9.19
CA GLU A 82 10.54 -1.88 9.02
C GLU A 82 9.35 -2.46 9.78
N GLY A 83 8.21 -2.53 9.09
CA GLY A 83 6.91 -2.85 9.66
C GLY A 83 6.47 -1.84 10.72
N GLU A 84 6.21 -2.29 11.95
CA GLU A 84 5.82 -1.40 13.05
C GLU A 84 6.99 -0.62 13.66
N LYS A 85 8.24 -0.94 13.28
CA LYS A 85 9.44 -0.30 13.82
C LYS A 85 9.81 0.89 12.95
N GLN A 86 10.15 2.02 13.58
CA GLN A 86 10.58 3.23 12.89
C GLN A 86 11.84 3.83 13.53
N HIS A 87 12.67 4.48 12.71
CA HIS A 87 13.82 5.26 13.18
C HIS A 87 14.01 6.52 12.35
N PHE A 88 14.51 7.58 12.98
CA PHE A 88 14.64 8.91 12.39
C PHE A 88 16.10 9.23 12.09
N PHE A 89 16.37 9.63 10.87
CA PHE A 89 17.66 10.20 10.45
C PHE A 89 17.50 11.69 10.23
N GLN A 90 18.42 12.48 10.77
CA GLN A 90 18.41 13.93 10.59
C GLN A 90 19.25 14.29 9.35
N GLY A 91 18.74 15.22 8.55
CA GLY A 91 19.45 15.80 7.42
C GLY A 91 19.46 17.32 7.49
N ARG A 92 20.40 17.93 6.78
CA ARG A 92 20.52 19.37 6.60
C ARG A 92 20.32 19.71 5.12
N LYS A 93 19.35 20.58 4.84
CA LYS A 93 19.16 21.17 3.51
C LYS A 93 20.35 22.07 3.21
N SER A 94 20.87 21.95 2.00
CA SER A 94 21.90 22.88 1.55
C SER A 94 21.24 24.13 0.97
N ASN A 95 21.76 25.31 1.32
CA ASN A 95 21.34 26.55 0.68
C ASN A 95 21.97 26.66 -0.71
N GLY A 96 21.16 26.82 -1.76
CA GLY A 96 21.63 27.02 -3.13
C GLY A 96 21.77 25.75 -3.96
N SER A 97 22.85 25.65 -4.74
CA SER A 97 23.07 24.62 -5.77
C SER A 97 23.67 23.31 -5.26
N ALA A 98 24.05 23.25 -3.99
CA ALA A 98 24.70 22.10 -3.38
C ALA A 98 23.68 21.02 -2.96
N PRO A 99 24.10 19.74 -2.90
CA PRO A 99 23.21 18.65 -2.54
C PRO A 99 22.77 18.73 -1.08
N ASP A 100 21.53 18.34 -0.80
CA ASP A 100 21.04 18.15 0.56
C ASP A 100 21.88 17.08 1.27
N ILE A 101 22.15 17.24 2.57
CA ILE A 101 23.02 16.33 3.31
C ILE A 101 22.17 15.49 4.26
N LEU A 102 22.25 14.17 4.15
CA LEU A 102 21.71 13.26 5.17
C LEU A 102 22.83 12.86 6.12
N THR A 103 22.71 13.24 7.39
CA THR A 103 23.71 12.92 8.41
C THR A 103 23.40 11.56 9.01
N VAL A 104 24.38 10.67 8.96
CA VAL A 104 24.31 9.33 9.52
C VAL A 104 25.43 9.15 10.55
N PRO A 105 25.16 8.58 11.74
CA PRO A 105 26.23 8.33 12.70
C PRO A 105 27.26 7.32 12.16
N SER A 106 28.52 7.44 12.61
CA SER A 106 29.56 6.45 12.33
C SER A 106 29.16 5.05 12.80
N GLN A 107 29.86 4.02 12.34
CA GLN A 107 29.52 2.63 12.68
C GLN A 107 29.49 2.36 14.19
N LEU A 108 30.39 3.00 14.95
CA LEU A 108 30.50 2.82 16.39
C LEU A 108 29.33 3.50 17.10
N VAL A 109 29.04 4.75 16.74
CA VAL A 109 27.91 5.52 17.28
C VAL A 109 26.57 4.90 16.86
N TRP A 110 26.47 4.38 15.64
CA TRP A 110 25.30 3.68 15.13
C TRP A 110 24.93 2.50 16.03
N ARG A 111 25.89 1.65 16.38
CA ARG A 111 25.64 0.49 17.26
C ARG A 111 25.17 0.90 18.67
N LEU A 112 25.54 2.10 19.13
CA LEU A 112 25.19 2.61 20.46
C LEU A 112 23.85 3.37 20.47
N GLN A 113 23.55 4.14 19.42
CA GLN A 113 22.39 5.03 19.36
C GLN A 113 21.19 4.42 18.64
N THR A 114 21.41 3.42 17.78
CA THR A 114 20.32 2.78 17.04
C THR A 114 19.78 1.55 17.76
N PRO A 115 18.48 1.23 17.60
CA PRO A 115 17.93 -0.01 18.13
C PRO A 115 18.64 -1.25 17.58
N GLN A 116 18.65 -2.35 18.36
CA GLN A 116 19.33 -3.60 17.98
C GLN A 116 18.95 -4.12 16.59
N TRP A 117 17.67 -3.99 16.20
CA TRP A 117 17.18 -4.43 14.88
C TRP A 117 17.81 -3.68 13.70
N MET A 118 18.30 -2.46 13.94
CA MET A 118 18.96 -1.59 12.97
C MET A 118 20.50 -1.70 13.06
N ALA A 119 21.03 -1.95 14.26
CA ALA A 119 22.47 -2.04 14.51
C ALA A 119 23.20 -3.08 13.65
N GLU A 120 22.57 -4.24 13.42
CA GLU A 120 23.13 -5.35 12.65
C GLU A 120 23.03 -5.15 11.12
N ARG A 121 22.18 -4.22 10.67
CA ARG A 121 21.79 -4.08 9.26
C ARG A 121 22.14 -2.72 8.67
N ARG A 122 23.10 -2.00 9.26
CA ARG A 122 23.52 -0.65 8.87
C ARG A 122 23.74 -0.50 7.37
N GLU A 123 24.58 -1.36 6.79
CA GLU A 123 24.95 -1.28 5.37
C GLU A 123 23.74 -1.46 4.45
N LEU A 124 22.89 -2.44 4.75
CA LEU A 124 21.66 -2.71 4.00
C LEU A 124 20.71 -1.49 4.02
N ILE A 125 20.58 -0.85 5.18
CA ILE A 125 19.72 0.32 5.36
C ILE A 125 20.27 1.51 4.59
N LEU A 126 21.57 1.78 4.70
CA LEU A 126 22.23 2.88 4.00
C LEU A 126 22.17 2.72 2.49
N GLU A 127 22.45 1.51 2.00
CA GLU A 127 22.35 1.20 0.58
C GLU A 127 20.92 1.43 0.06
N ARG A 128 19.91 1.01 0.82
CA ARG A 128 18.51 1.22 0.46
C ARG A 128 18.13 2.69 0.45
N ILE A 129 18.57 3.46 1.45
CA ILE A 129 18.41 4.92 1.47
C ILE A 129 19.02 5.52 0.22
N GLN A 130 20.26 5.13 -0.13
CA GLN A 130 20.95 5.63 -1.31
C GLN A 130 20.19 5.30 -2.61
N ARG A 131 19.71 4.06 -2.78
CA ARG A 131 18.92 3.67 -3.97
C ARG A 131 17.63 4.48 -4.11
N GLU A 132 16.91 4.69 -3.01
CA GLU A 132 15.67 5.50 -3.01
C GLU A 132 15.95 6.99 -3.30
N LEU A 133 17.04 7.53 -2.76
CA LEU A 133 17.50 8.88 -3.09
C LEU A 133 17.84 9.02 -4.58
N GLU A 134 18.45 7.99 -5.18
CA GLU A 134 18.75 7.97 -6.61
C GLU A 134 17.47 7.87 -7.46
N GLN A 135 16.50 7.05 -7.07
CA GLN A 135 15.23 6.90 -7.79
C GLN A 135 14.36 8.15 -7.73
N ARG A 136 14.39 8.90 -6.62
CA ARG A 136 13.62 10.14 -6.46
C ARG A 136 14.25 11.37 -7.12
N LYS A 137 15.30 11.21 -7.95
CA LYS A 137 15.95 12.27 -8.77
C LYS A 137 15.02 12.91 -9.84
N LYS A 138 13.89 13.49 -9.41
CA LYS A 138 13.17 14.57 -10.09
C LYS A 138 13.55 15.92 -9.46
N GLY A 139 14.85 16.23 -9.37
CA GLY A 139 15.31 17.63 -9.24
C GLY A 139 16.15 18.04 -8.01
N ARG A 140 16.54 17.15 -7.08
CA ARG A 140 17.51 17.48 -6.01
C ARG A 140 18.51 16.35 -5.79
N GLN A 141 19.80 16.67 -5.69
CA GLN A 141 20.85 15.73 -5.31
C GLN A 141 20.95 15.68 -3.78
N MET A 142 21.07 14.49 -3.19
CA MET A 142 21.28 14.31 -1.76
C MET A 142 22.57 13.49 -1.54
N ARG A 143 23.40 13.89 -0.59
CA ARG A 143 24.65 13.24 -0.21
C ARG A 143 24.55 12.71 1.21
N ILE A 144 24.87 11.43 1.40
CA ILE A 144 25.00 10.84 2.73
C ILE A 144 26.38 11.23 3.28
N VAL A 145 26.42 11.82 4.47
CA VAL A 145 27.65 12.18 5.17
C VAL A 145 27.64 11.48 6.52
N GLU A 146 28.74 10.79 6.80
CA GLU A 146 28.98 10.25 8.14
C GLU A 146 29.52 11.37 9.02
N GLU A 147 28.82 11.67 10.11
CA GLU A 147 29.21 12.72 11.05
C GLU A 147 29.08 12.17 12.46
N ASP A 148 30.19 12.23 13.21
CA ASP A 148 30.18 12.02 14.64
C ASP A 148 29.78 13.35 15.27
N LYS A 149 28.56 13.43 15.81
CA LYS A 149 28.23 14.55 16.70
C LYS A 149 29.13 14.41 17.93
N GLU A 150 30.14 15.27 18.02
CA GLU A 150 30.94 15.53 19.23
C GLU A 150 30.05 15.87 20.43
#